data_AF-A0A2S2N3N1-F1
#
_entry.id   AF-A0A2S2N3N1-F1
#
_cell.length_a   1.000
_cell.length_b   1.000
_cell.length_c   1.000
_cell.angle_alpha   90.00
_cell.angle_beta   90.00
_cell.angle_gamma   90.00
#
_symmetry.space_group_name_H-M   'P 1'
#
loop_
_entity.id
_entity.type
_entity.pdbx_description
1 polymer ?
#
loop_
_entity_poly.entity_id
_entity_poly.type
_entity_poly.pdbx_seq_one_letter_code
_entity_poly.pdbx_strand_id
1 'polypeptide(L)'
;DDKDLFSKSDPFLEIYRIDDDRSEQLVYRTEVVKNNLSPIWEPFKVSLNSLCSCEEKRKLRCVVWDYDSRGKHDFIGEFFTTFEEMQKAMGENKVQWDCMNPKYKIKKRNYKNSGVVVLLDLKIHRVYSFLDYIMGGCQIHFTVAIDFTASNGDPRNSCSLHYINPYQPNEYLKALVAVGEICQDYDSDKKFSALGFGARIPPKYEVSHDFAINFNPD
;
A
#
# COMPACT_ATOMS: atom_id res chain seq x y z
N ASP A 1 -29.66 -17.74 -14.03
CA ASP A 1 -30.56 -17.71 -15.19
C ASP A 1 -29.66 -18.00 -16.37
N ASP A 2 -29.75 -19.20 -16.94
CA ASP A 2 -28.91 -19.62 -18.07
C ASP A 2 -29.34 -18.80 -19.28
N LYS A 3 -28.59 -17.73 -19.58
CA LYS A 3 -28.87 -16.89 -20.76
C LYS A 3 -28.39 -17.54 -22.06
N ASP A 4 -27.51 -18.54 -21.96
CA ASP A 4 -26.99 -19.28 -23.09
C ASP A 4 -27.47 -20.73 -23.03
N LEU A 5 -28.09 -21.20 -24.11
CA LEU A 5 -28.73 -22.52 -24.19
C LEU A 5 -27.78 -23.72 -23.97
N PHE A 6 -26.46 -23.51 -23.85
CA PHE A 6 -25.47 -24.59 -23.66
C PHE A 6 -24.22 -24.21 -22.84
N SER A 7 -24.12 -23.00 -22.27
CA SER A 7 -22.96 -22.59 -21.46
C SER A 7 -23.40 -21.93 -20.16
N LYS A 8 -22.79 -22.36 -19.06
CA LYS A 8 -22.98 -21.74 -17.74
C LYS A 8 -22.33 -20.36 -17.75
N SER A 9 -22.85 -19.44 -16.95
CA SER A 9 -22.24 -18.12 -16.76
C SER A 9 -20.77 -18.19 -16.33
N ASP A 10 -20.02 -17.17 -16.72
CA ASP A 10 -18.64 -16.85 -16.35
C ASP A 10 -18.63 -15.63 -15.40
N PRO A 11 -19.09 -15.76 -14.13
CA PRO A 11 -19.33 -14.61 -13.27
C PRO A 11 -18.06 -13.91 -12.74
N PHE A 12 -18.13 -12.58 -12.67
CA PHE A 12 -17.23 -11.74 -11.88
C PHE A 12 -18.00 -10.65 -11.12
N LEU A 13 -17.41 -10.15 -10.04
CA LEU A 13 -17.98 -9.12 -9.17
C LEU A 13 -17.19 -7.81 -9.30
N GLU A 14 -17.90 -6.70 -9.35
CA GLU A 14 -17.37 -5.35 -9.20
C GLU A 14 -17.95 -4.68 -7.97
N ILE A 15 -17.09 -3.99 -7.21
CA ILE A 15 -17.47 -3.22 -6.02
C ILE A 15 -17.21 -1.75 -6.31
N TYR A 16 -18.25 -0.94 -6.20
CA TYR A 16 -18.22 0.51 -6.39
C TYR A 16 -18.50 1.21 -5.07
N ARG A 17 -17.69 2.21 -4.73
CA ARG A 17 -17.98 3.17 -3.66
C ARG A 17 -18.89 4.25 -4.21
N ILE A 18 -19.94 4.60 -3.46
CA ILE A 18 -20.82 5.72 -3.80
C ILE A 18 -20.35 6.96 -3.03
N ASP A 19 -19.92 7.97 -3.77
CA ASP A 19 -19.46 9.24 -3.21
C ASP A 19 -20.62 10.20 -2.94
N ASP A 20 -20.36 11.31 -2.25
CA ASP A 20 -21.40 12.24 -1.78
C ASP A 20 -22.13 12.94 -2.94
N ASP A 21 -21.44 13.13 -4.06
CA ASP A 21 -21.98 13.62 -5.32
C ASP A 21 -22.74 12.55 -6.12
N ARG A 22 -22.88 11.35 -5.55
CA ARG A 22 -23.47 10.14 -6.15
C ARG A 22 -22.68 9.57 -7.33
N SER A 23 -21.45 10.03 -7.55
CA SER A 23 -20.54 9.33 -8.46
C SER A 23 -20.17 7.96 -7.89
N GLU A 24 -19.87 7.03 -8.80
CA GLU A 24 -19.47 5.68 -8.44
C GLU A 24 -18.01 5.48 -8.84
N GLN A 25 -17.17 5.15 -7.86
CA GLN A 25 -15.77 4.80 -8.09
C GLN A 25 -15.59 3.29 -7.97
N LEU A 26 -15.05 2.64 -9.01
CA LEU A 26 -14.67 1.22 -8.94
C LEU A 26 -13.54 1.05 -7.91
N VAL A 27 -13.81 0.27 -6.87
CA VAL A 27 -12.86 -0.08 -5.81
C VAL A 27 -12.12 -1.36 -6.15
N TYR A 28 -12.85 -2.37 -6.59
CA TYR A 28 -12.29 -3.70 -6.85
C TYR A 28 -13.11 -4.46 -7.88
N ARG A 29 -12.43 -5.29 -8.67
CA ARG A 29 -13.02 -6.26 -9.60
C ARG A 29 -12.37 -7.61 -9.34
N THR A 30 -13.16 -8.65 -9.16
CA THR A 30 -12.67 -10.04 -9.02
C THR A 30 -12.21 -10.61 -10.35
N GLU A 31 -11.56 -11.76 -10.30
CA GLU A 31 -11.38 -12.62 -11.45
C GLU A 31 -12.72 -13.16 -11.99
N VAL A 32 -12.67 -13.60 -13.25
CA VAL A 32 -13.77 -14.28 -13.93
C VAL A 32 -13.68 -15.78 -13.62
N VAL A 33 -14.73 -16.34 -13.04
CA VAL A 33 -14.81 -17.77 -12.76
C VAL A 33 -15.61 -18.44 -13.87
N LYS A 34 -14.96 -19.22 -14.72
CA LYS A 34 -15.60 -19.77 -15.93
C LYS A 34 -16.59 -20.91 -15.63
N ASN A 35 -17.70 -20.95 -16.35
CA ASN A 35 -18.73 -21.97 -16.37
C ASN A 35 -19.22 -22.38 -14.97
N ASN A 36 -19.50 -21.40 -14.12
CA ASN A 36 -19.82 -21.63 -12.71
C ASN A 36 -21.02 -20.79 -12.23
N LEU A 37 -22.08 -21.47 -11.78
CA LEU A 37 -23.28 -20.83 -11.22
C LEU A 37 -23.20 -20.58 -9.70
N SER A 38 -22.11 -21.01 -9.06
CA SER A 38 -21.80 -20.81 -7.64
C SER A 38 -20.31 -20.51 -7.49
N PRO A 39 -19.84 -19.38 -8.06
CA PRO A 39 -18.44 -19.01 -8.02
C PRO A 39 -18.00 -18.74 -6.57
N ILE A 40 -16.78 -19.15 -6.26
CA ILE A 40 -16.04 -18.68 -5.10
C ILE A 40 -14.89 -17.87 -5.67
N TRP A 41 -14.86 -16.57 -5.41
CA TRP A 41 -13.78 -15.71 -5.84
C TRP A 41 -12.58 -15.77 -4.90
N GLU A 42 -11.39 -15.51 -5.41
CA GLU A 42 -10.17 -15.44 -4.63
C GLU A 42 -10.23 -14.33 -3.56
N PRO A 43 -9.64 -14.55 -2.36
CA PRO A 43 -9.56 -13.51 -1.34
C PRO A 43 -8.80 -12.28 -1.84
N PHE A 44 -9.32 -11.09 -1.55
CA PHE A 44 -8.69 -9.83 -1.94
C PHE A 44 -8.50 -8.89 -0.75
N LYS A 45 -7.66 -7.87 -0.94
CA LYS A 45 -7.37 -6.84 0.06
C LYS A 45 -7.58 -5.46 -0.54
N VAL A 46 -8.29 -4.62 0.19
CA VAL A 46 -8.50 -3.20 -0.13
C VAL A 46 -8.32 -2.37 1.15
N SER A 47 -7.87 -1.13 1.01
CA SER A 47 -7.82 -0.21 2.16
C SER A 47 -9.23 0.29 2.49
N LEU A 48 -9.52 0.57 3.76
CA LEU A 48 -10.80 1.17 4.18
C LEU A 48 -11.03 2.54 3.54
N ASN A 49 -9.95 3.28 3.28
CA ASN A 49 -10.02 4.54 2.56
C ASN A 49 -10.53 4.33 1.13
N SER A 50 -9.97 3.36 0.40
CA SER A 50 -10.43 3.07 -0.96
C SER A 50 -11.85 2.50 -0.97
N LEU A 51 -12.17 1.60 -0.03
CA LEU A 51 -13.45 0.91 0.01
C LEU A 51 -14.60 1.86 0.36
N CYS A 52 -14.47 2.63 1.44
CA CYS A 52 -15.57 3.41 2.00
C CYS A 52 -15.14 4.79 2.53
N SER A 53 -13.96 5.30 2.14
CA SER A 53 -13.42 6.58 2.64
C SER A 53 -13.32 6.62 4.18
N CYS A 54 -13.07 5.45 4.79
CA CYS A 54 -13.08 5.25 6.24
C CYS A 54 -14.43 5.55 6.92
N GLU A 55 -15.53 5.64 6.16
CA GLU A 55 -16.89 5.81 6.67
C GLU A 55 -17.66 4.48 6.57
N GLU A 56 -17.80 3.78 7.69
CA GLU A 56 -18.34 2.41 7.70
C GLU A 56 -19.77 2.29 7.14
N LYS A 57 -20.55 3.37 7.22
CA LYS A 57 -21.94 3.47 6.74
C LYS A 57 -22.05 3.92 5.27
N ARG A 58 -20.94 4.26 4.62
CA ARG A 58 -20.94 4.66 3.21
C ARG A 58 -21.42 3.49 2.36
N LYS A 59 -22.34 3.79 1.44
CA LYS A 59 -22.96 2.78 0.58
C LYS A 59 -21.97 2.28 -0.46
N LEU A 60 -21.99 0.96 -0.65
CA LEU A 60 -21.29 0.25 -1.70
C LEU A 60 -22.32 -0.35 -2.64
N ARG A 61 -22.06 -0.25 -3.94
CA ARG A 61 -22.83 -0.94 -4.97
C ARG A 61 -21.98 -2.09 -5.50
N CYS A 62 -22.51 -3.29 -5.41
CA CYS A 62 -21.86 -4.51 -5.84
C CYS A 62 -22.60 -5.04 -7.07
N VAL A 63 -21.89 -5.26 -8.16
CA VAL A 63 -22.47 -5.68 -9.43
C VAL A 63 -21.85 -6.98 -9.90
N VAL A 64 -22.70 -7.98 -10.17
CA VAL A 64 -22.29 -9.26 -10.72
C VAL A 64 -22.58 -9.27 -12.22
N TRP A 65 -21.56 -9.64 -12.98
CA TRP A 65 -21.56 -9.68 -14.44
C TRP A 65 -21.25 -11.08 -14.94
N ASP A 66 -21.81 -11.43 -16.08
CA ASP A 66 -21.43 -12.58 -16.89
C ASP A 66 -20.39 -12.13 -17.91
N TYR A 67 -19.19 -12.70 -17.86
CA TYR A 67 -18.15 -12.35 -18.81
C TYR A 67 -18.48 -12.88 -20.20
N ASP A 68 -18.33 -12.01 -21.21
CA ASP A 68 -18.45 -12.36 -22.62
C ASP A 68 -17.17 -11.93 -23.33
N SER A 69 -16.50 -12.88 -23.98
CA SER A 69 -15.26 -12.66 -24.74
C SER A 69 -15.48 -11.93 -26.07
N ARG A 70 -16.71 -11.92 -26.60
CA ARG A 70 -17.06 -11.42 -27.94
C ARG A 70 -17.82 -10.10 -27.92
N GLY A 71 -18.09 -9.54 -26.75
CA GLY A 71 -18.97 -8.39 -26.64
C GLY A 71 -19.02 -7.76 -25.25
N LYS A 72 -20.17 -7.13 -24.98
CA LYS A 72 -20.44 -6.47 -23.71
C LYS A 72 -20.84 -7.51 -22.67
N HIS A 73 -20.23 -7.44 -21.49
CA HIS A 73 -20.57 -8.30 -20.36
C HIS A 73 -22.04 -8.19 -19.99
N ASP A 74 -22.61 -9.34 -19.66
CA ASP A 74 -24.03 -9.50 -19.47
C ASP A 74 -24.39 -9.23 -18.02
N PHE A 75 -25.29 -8.28 -17.76
CA PHE A 75 -25.65 -7.94 -16.39
C PHE A 75 -26.43 -9.09 -15.74
N ILE A 76 -25.91 -9.66 -14.65
CA ILE A 76 -26.57 -10.71 -13.85
C ILE A 76 -27.47 -10.05 -12.81
N GLY A 77 -26.91 -9.16 -11.98
CA GLY A 77 -27.64 -8.43 -10.95
C GLY A 77 -26.73 -7.56 -10.09
N GLU A 78 -27.33 -6.84 -9.16
CA GLU A 78 -26.65 -5.96 -8.22
C GLU A 78 -27.22 -6.06 -6.82
N PHE A 79 -26.43 -5.66 -5.84
CA PHE A 79 -26.87 -5.47 -4.46
C PHE A 79 -26.14 -4.27 -3.85
N PHE A 80 -26.67 -3.78 -2.73
CA PHE A 80 -26.08 -2.68 -1.99
C PHE A 80 -25.74 -3.15 -0.58
N THR A 81 -24.65 -2.64 -0.05
CA THR A 81 -24.19 -2.95 1.31
C THR A 81 -23.35 -1.80 1.88
N THR A 82 -22.83 -1.96 3.08
CA THR A 82 -21.91 -1.06 3.77
C THR A 82 -20.83 -1.89 4.46
N PHE A 83 -19.70 -1.26 4.80
CA PHE A 83 -18.67 -1.96 5.57
C PHE A 83 -19.19 -2.36 6.97
N GLU A 84 -20.04 -1.53 7.59
CA GLU A 84 -20.75 -1.83 8.84
C GLU A 84 -21.58 -3.13 8.74
N GLU A 85 -22.22 -3.37 7.60
CA GLU A 85 -22.97 -4.61 7.37
C GLU A 85 -22.04 -5.80 7.15
N MET A 86 -20.97 -5.63 6.34
CA MET A 86 -19.96 -6.68 6.12
C MET A 86 -19.31 -7.13 7.43
N GLN A 87 -19.04 -6.21 8.36
CA GLN A 87 -18.46 -6.50 9.67
C GLN A 87 -19.29 -7.46 10.52
N LYS A 88 -20.60 -7.60 10.27
CA LYS A 88 -21.44 -8.60 10.94
C LYS A 88 -20.97 -10.04 10.67
N ALA A 89 -20.25 -10.28 9.57
CA ALA A 89 -19.66 -11.58 9.22
C ALA A 89 -18.48 -11.96 10.12
N MET A 90 -17.89 -11.02 10.86
CA MET A 90 -16.81 -11.32 11.82
C MET A 90 -17.32 -12.00 13.10
N GLY A 91 -18.64 -11.97 13.35
CA GLY A 91 -19.29 -12.78 14.39
C GLY A 91 -19.73 -14.15 13.86
N GLU A 92 -20.72 -14.77 14.51
CA GLU A 92 -21.32 -16.04 14.04
C GLU A 92 -22.39 -15.86 12.94
N ASN A 93 -22.62 -14.62 12.50
CA ASN A 93 -23.66 -14.31 11.53
C ASN A 93 -23.19 -14.54 10.09
N LYS A 94 -23.99 -15.25 9.30
CA LYS A 94 -23.81 -15.29 7.84
C LYS A 94 -24.32 -13.99 7.23
N VAL A 95 -23.46 -13.30 6.47
CA VAL A 95 -23.86 -12.11 5.71
C VAL A 95 -24.03 -12.50 4.24
N GLN A 96 -25.22 -12.23 3.71
CA GLN A 96 -25.59 -12.55 2.34
C GLN A 96 -26.53 -11.50 1.77
N TRP A 97 -26.48 -11.33 0.45
CA TRP A 97 -27.31 -10.37 -0.27
C TRP A 97 -27.97 -11.01 -1.47
N ASP A 98 -29.26 -10.73 -1.66
CA ASP A 98 -29.97 -11.07 -2.88
C ASP A 98 -29.44 -10.23 -4.04
N CYS A 99 -28.91 -10.89 -5.07
CA CYS A 99 -28.45 -10.24 -6.28
C CYS A 99 -29.66 -9.93 -7.18
N MET A 100 -29.95 -8.65 -7.39
CA MET A 100 -31.18 -8.21 -8.04
C MET A 100 -30.95 -7.69 -9.45
N ASN A 101 -31.77 -8.13 -10.39
CA ASN A 101 -31.78 -7.64 -11.75
C ASN A 101 -33.02 -6.74 -11.97
N PRO A 102 -32.86 -5.41 -12.07
CA PRO A 102 -34.00 -4.50 -12.21
C PRO A 102 -34.84 -4.80 -13.46
N LYS A 103 -34.22 -5.24 -14.56
CA LYS A 103 -34.93 -5.60 -15.79
C LYS A 103 -35.82 -6.82 -15.58
N TYR A 104 -35.35 -7.83 -14.87
CA TYR A 104 -36.13 -9.04 -14.58
C TYR A 104 -37.21 -8.81 -13.54
N LYS A 105 -36.96 -7.95 -12.55
CA LYS A 105 -37.98 -7.56 -11.58
C LYS A 105 -39.24 -6.95 -12.24
N ILE A 106 -39.06 -6.23 -13.35
CA ILE A 106 -40.17 -5.66 -14.13
C ILE A 106 -40.78 -6.70 -15.08
N LYS A 107 -39.95 -7.51 -15.77
CA LYS A 107 -40.41 -8.39 -16.84
C LYS A 107 -40.96 -9.75 -16.38
N LYS A 108 -40.48 -10.29 -15.26
CA LYS A 108 -40.77 -11.66 -14.82
C LYS A 108 -41.66 -11.62 -13.57
N ARG A 109 -42.91 -12.08 -13.70
CA ARG A 109 -43.95 -12.03 -12.64
C ARG A 109 -43.54 -12.69 -11.30
N ASN A 110 -42.73 -13.75 -11.35
CA ASN A 110 -42.31 -14.53 -10.17
C ASN A 110 -40.80 -14.40 -9.90
N TYR A 111 -40.16 -13.30 -10.31
CA TYR A 111 -38.74 -13.09 -10.07
C TYR A 111 -38.44 -12.85 -8.59
N LYS A 112 -37.55 -13.65 -8.02
CA LYS A 112 -37.05 -13.50 -6.65
C LYS A 112 -35.70 -12.77 -6.63
N ASN A 113 -34.68 -13.39 -7.22
CA ASN A 113 -33.33 -12.85 -7.37
C ASN A 113 -32.62 -13.53 -8.57
N SER A 114 -31.42 -13.06 -8.91
CA SER A 114 -30.52 -13.62 -9.92
C SER A 114 -29.42 -14.48 -9.29
N GLY A 115 -29.55 -14.82 -8.01
CA GLY A 115 -28.53 -15.45 -7.19
C GLY A 115 -28.41 -14.78 -5.83
N VAL A 116 -27.61 -15.39 -4.95
CA VAL A 116 -27.29 -14.86 -3.61
C VAL A 116 -25.78 -14.76 -3.52
N VAL A 117 -25.27 -13.59 -3.11
CA VAL A 117 -23.85 -13.39 -2.85
C VAL A 117 -23.61 -13.52 -1.36
N VAL A 118 -22.64 -14.34 -0.96
CA VAL A 118 -22.34 -14.64 0.45
C VAL A 118 -20.93 -14.17 0.75
N LEU A 119 -20.75 -13.39 1.83
CA LEU A 119 -19.44 -13.04 2.35
C LEU A 119 -18.91 -14.21 3.20
N LEU A 120 -17.87 -14.90 2.72
CA LEU A 120 -17.34 -16.11 3.35
C LEU A 120 -16.37 -15.82 4.50
N ASP A 121 -15.50 -14.83 4.34
CA ASP A 121 -14.49 -14.43 5.33
C ASP A 121 -14.26 -12.91 5.25
N LEU A 122 -14.04 -12.27 6.39
CA LEU A 122 -13.66 -10.85 6.48
C LEU A 122 -12.64 -10.67 7.59
N LYS A 123 -11.47 -10.16 7.22
CA LYS A 123 -10.37 -9.88 8.17
C LYS A 123 -9.95 -8.43 8.08
N ILE A 124 -9.93 -7.77 9.24
CA ILE A 124 -9.44 -6.40 9.36
C ILE A 124 -8.00 -6.48 9.86
N HIS A 125 -7.07 -6.01 9.03
CA HIS A 125 -5.66 -5.91 9.38
C HIS A 125 -5.31 -4.45 9.63
N ARG A 126 -4.86 -4.14 10.85
CA ARG A 126 -4.28 -2.83 11.14
C ARG A 126 -2.92 -2.75 10.47
N VAL A 127 -2.76 -1.77 9.58
CA VAL A 127 -1.48 -1.40 9.00
C VAL A 127 -0.98 -0.17 9.75
N TYR A 128 0.18 -0.29 10.38
CA TYR A 128 0.81 0.81 11.11
C TYR A 128 1.54 1.73 10.14
N SER A 129 1.32 3.02 10.29
CA SER A 129 2.04 4.05 9.57
C SER A 129 3.48 4.19 10.09
N PHE A 130 4.32 4.87 9.31
CA PHE A 130 5.66 5.26 9.75
C PHE A 130 5.63 5.96 11.13
N LEU A 131 4.71 6.91 11.32
CA LEU A 131 4.58 7.65 12.58
C LEU A 131 4.14 6.74 13.74
N ASP A 132 3.31 5.73 13.51
CA ASP A 132 2.94 4.77 14.56
C ASP A 132 4.16 4.03 15.09
N TYR A 133 5.12 3.66 14.23
CA TYR A 133 6.38 3.05 14.66
C TYR A 133 7.21 4.03 15.50
N ILE A 134 7.36 5.28 15.05
CA ILE A 134 8.11 6.31 15.78
C ILE A 134 7.48 6.58 17.16
N MET A 135 6.16 6.78 17.22
CA MET A 135 5.42 6.96 18.47
C MET A 135 5.47 5.71 19.37
N GLY A 136 5.60 4.53 18.77
CA GLY A 136 5.82 3.26 19.46
C GLY A 136 7.24 3.08 20.02
N GLY A 137 8.13 4.06 19.85
CA GLY A 137 9.51 4.03 20.36
C GLY A 137 10.53 3.46 19.37
N CYS A 138 10.15 3.23 18.11
CA CYS A 138 11.12 2.91 17.06
C CYS A 138 11.99 4.14 16.78
N GLN A 139 13.30 3.94 16.79
CA GLN A 139 14.29 4.98 16.48
C GLN A 139 14.91 4.74 15.11
N ILE A 140 15.31 5.81 14.43
CA ILE A 140 16.05 5.74 13.17
C ILE A 140 17.50 6.09 13.46
N HIS A 141 18.34 5.07 13.57
CA HIS A 141 19.78 5.27 13.72
C HIS A 141 20.40 5.72 12.40
N PHE A 142 21.04 6.88 12.42
CA PHE A 142 21.73 7.43 11.26
C PHE A 142 23.23 7.14 11.33
N THR A 143 23.76 6.55 10.25
CA THR A 143 25.19 6.26 10.09
C THR A 143 25.69 6.91 8.81
N VAL A 144 26.85 7.54 8.89
CA VAL A 144 27.51 8.15 7.74
C VAL A 144 28.88 7.54 7.51
N ALA A 145 29.22 7.32 6.24
CA ALA A 145 30.54 6.91 5.80
C ALA A 145 31.10 7.95 4.80
N ILE A 146 32.24 8.55 5.12
CA ILE A 146 32.88 9.61 4.33
C ILE A 146 34.06 9.04 3.55
N ASP A 147 34.09 9.32 2.25
CA ASP A 147 35.19 8.94 1.37
C ASP A 147 36.40 9.86 1.57
N PHE A 148 37.52 9.32 2.05
CA PHE A 148 38.81 10.02 2.20
C PHE A 148 39.86 9.60 1.16
N THR A 149 39.44 9.01 0.03
CA THR A 149 40.34 8.66 -1.07
C THR A 149 41.01 9.88 -1.70
N ALA A 150 42.20 9.66 -2.26
CA ALA A 150 43.03 10.71 -2.88
C ALA A 150 42.35 11.42 -4.08
N SER A 151 41.36 10.80 -4.72
CA SER A 151 40.57 11.41 -5.80
C SER A 151 39.83 12.69 -5.38
N ASN A 152 39.58 12.88 -4.08
CA ASN A 152 38.97 14.10 -3.56
C ASN A 152 39.94 15.30 -3.54
N GLY A 153 41.23 15.08 -3.80
CA GLY A 153 42.28 16.10 -3.76
C GLY A 153 42.75 16.43 -2.34
N ASP A 154 43.80 17.26 -2.26
CA ASP A 154 44.34 17.73 -0.99
C ASP A 154 43.39 18.77 -0.36
N PRO A 155 42.87 18.56 0.87
CA PRO A 155 41.91 19.47 1.50
C PRO A 155 42.46 20.88 1.77
N ARG A 156 43.77 21.11 1.63
CA ARG A 156 44.40 22.44 1.69
C ARG A 156 44.26 23.23 0.39
N ASN A 157 43.88 22.56 -0.70
CA ASN A 157 43.66 23.16 -2.02
C ASN A 157 42.18 23.54 -2.17
N SER A 158 41.92 24.77 -2.63
CA SER A 158 40.56 25.28 -2.86
C SER A 158 39.76 24.50 -3.92
N CYS A 159 40.42 23.72 -4.78
CA CYS A 159 39.77 22.84 -5.75
C CYS A 159 39.39 21.45 -5.20
N SER A 160 39.76 21.11 -3.94
CA SER A 160 39.42 19.81 -3.35
C SER A 160 37.94 19.72 -2.97
N LEU A 161 37.37 18.51 -3.12
CA LEU A 161 36.03 18.21 -2.63
C LEU A 161 35.92 18.24 -1.10
N HIS A 162 37.05 18.07 -0.40
CA HIS A 162 37.18 18.18 1.06
C HIS A 162 37.64 19.55 1.53
N TYR A 163 37.77 20.54 0.63
CA TYR A 163 38.17 21.89 1.02
C TYR A 163 37.19 22.49 2.02
N ILE A 164 37.72 23.05 3.11
CA ILE A 164 36.92 23.74 4.14
C ILE A 164 36.96 25.24 3.86
N ASN A 165 35.98 25.71 3.11
CA ASN A 165 35.83 27.13 2.80
C ASN A 165 35.14 27.86 3.97
N PRO A 166 35.65 29.03 4.42
CA PRO A 166 35.05 29.80 5.53
C PRO A 166 33.67 30.40 5.23
N TYR A 167 33.24 30.46 3.97
CA TYR A 167 31.99 31.10 3.54
C TYR A 167 30.93 30.12 3.04
N GLN A 168 31.33 28.95 2.53
CA GLN A 168 30.40 27.99 1.93
C GLN A 168 30.79 26.55 2.25
N PRO A 169 29.83 25.68 2.65
CA PRO A 169 30.12 24.27 2.84
C PRO A 169 30.47 23.57 1.52
N ASN A 170 31.34 22.56 1.59
CA ASN A 170 31.57 21.65 0.48
C ASN A 170 30.41 20.64 0.33
N GLU A 171 30.44 19.82 -0.72
CA GLU A 171 29.34 18.89 -1.02
C GLU A 171 29.14 17.81 0.06
N TYR A 172 30.21 17.35 0.72
CA TYR A 172 30.08 16.42 1.86
C TYR A 172 29.34 17.05 3.03
N LEU A 173 29.71 18.28 3.40
CA LEU A 173 29.05 19.02 4.48
C LEU A 173 27.59 19.34 4.13
N LYS A 174 27.29 19.73 2.89
CA LYS A 174 25.90 19.94 2.44
C LYS A 174 25.07 18.67 2.58
N ALA A 175 25.59 17.52 2.16
CA ALA A 175 24.89 16.24 2.25
C ALA A 175 24.67 15.81 3.71
N LEU A 176 25.70 15.94 4.55
CA LEU A 176 25.64 15.66 5.98
C LEU A 176 24.55 16.49 6.68
N VAL A 177 24.51 17.79 6.41
CA VAL A 177 23.50 18.68 6.99
C VAL A 177 22.11 18.32 6.48
N ALA A 178 21.93 18.18 5.16
CA ALA A 178 20.62 17.92 4.57
C ALA A 178 19.96 16.62 5.08
N VAL A 179 20.75 15.56 5.31
CA VAL A 179 20.23 14.28 5.83
C VAL A 179 20.21 14.27 7.36
N GLY A 180 21.30 14.71 7.98
CA GLY A 180 21.47 14.72 9.43
C GLY A 180 20.44 15.59 10.14
N GLU A 181 20.09 16.74 9.55
CA GLU A 181 19.09 17.64 10.15
C GLU A 181 17.71 17.00 10.28
N ILE A 182 17.35 16.10 9.36
CA ILE A 182 16.08 15.38 9.37
C ILE A 182 16.20 14.16 10.29
N CYS A 183 17.23 13.33 10.09
CA CYS A 183 17.37 12.06 10.79
C CYS A 183 17.57 12.23 12.30
N GLN A 184 18.23 13.31 12.74
CA GLN A 184 18.53 13.53 14.16
C GLN A 184 17.29 13.61 15.05
N ASP A 185 16.12 13.94 14.51
CA ASP A 185 14.88 14.08 15.29
C ASP A 185 14.19 12.73 15.54
N TYR A 186 14.64 11.68 14.84
CA TYR A 186 14.14 10.31 14.99
C TYR A 186 15.05 9.42 15.84
N ASP A 187 16.12 9.99 16.41
CA ASP A 187 17.06 9.33 17.31
C ASP A 187 17.05 10.03 18.67
N SER A 188 16.87 9.26 19.75
CA SER A 188 16.71 9.81 21.09
C SER A 188 18.04 10.19 21.74
N ASP A 189 19.12 9.46 21.46
CA ASP A 189 20.43 9.74 22.05
C ASP A 189 21.29 10.67 21.18
N LYS A 190 20.88 10.85 19.91
CA LYS A 190 21.56 11.68 18.89
C LYS A 190 23.02 11.28 18.73
N LYS A 191 23.34 9.99 18.91
CA LYS A 191 24.68 9.43 18.70
C LYS A 191 24.75 8.81 17.31
N PHE A 192 25.45 9.50 16.43
CA PHE A 192 25.62 9.07 15.05
C PHE A 192 26.93 8.32 14.87
N SER A 193 26.84 7.12 14.30
CA SER A 193 28.02 6.39 13.84
C SER A 193 28.61 7.12 12.62
N ALA A 194 29.85 7.57 12.73
CA ALA A 194 30.54 8.33 11.68
C ALA A 194 31.84 7.62 11.30
N LEU A 195 31.86 7.06 10.11
CA LEU A 195 32.93 6.25 9.55
C LEU A 195 33.61 6.98 8.39
N GLY A 196 34.88 6.69 8.19
CA GLY A 196 35.65 7.10 7.03
C GLY A 196 36.20 5.89 6.30
N PHE A 197 36.49 6.03 5.01
CA PHE A 197 37.15 4.97 4.23
C PHE A 197 38.12 5.55 3.21
N GLY A 198 39.09 4.76 2.76
CA GLY A 198 40.02 5.14 1.69
C GLY A 198 41.19 6.03 2.13
N ALA A 199 41.47 6.10 3.44
CA ALA A 199 42.59 6.87 4.00
C ALA A 199 43.68 5.97 4.58
N ARG A 200 44.91 6.49 4.66
CA ARG A 200 45.98 5.89 5.47
C ARG A 200 45.94 6.49 6.87
N ILE A 201 45.63 5.68 7.88
CA ILE A 201 45.43 6.16 9.26
C ILE A 201 46.61 5.80 10.17
N PRO A 202 46.99 6.65 11.14
CA PRO A 202 47.95 6.29 12.17
C PRO A 202 47.47 5.07 12.99
N PRO A 203 48.37 4.31 13.64
CA PRO A 203 49.82 4.49 13.67
C PRO A 203 50.57 3.77 12.54
N LYS A 204 49.93 2.80 11.87
CA LYS A 204 50.58 1.95 10.84
C LYS A 204 50.60 2.59 9.45
N TYR A 205 49.74 3.59 9.19
CA TYR A 205 49.59 4.25 7.88
C TYR A 205 49.28 3.29 6.74
N GLU A 206 48.64 2.17 7.05
CA GLU A 206 48.03 1.28 6.07
C GLU A 206 46.69 1.85 5.62
N VAL A 207 46.28 1.52 4.39
CA VAL A 207 44.98 1.97 3.87
C VAL A 207 43.89 1.29 4.68
N SER A 208 43.03 2.10 5.30
CA SER A 208 41.81 1.64 5.96
C SER A 208 40.61 1.84 5.05
N HIS A 209 39.75 0.82 5.00
CA HIS A 209 38.47 0.83 4.28
C HIS A 209 37.28 1.07 5.21
N ASP A 210 37.53 1.17 6.52
CA ASP A 210 36.53 1.52 7.53
C ASP A 210 37.28 1.98 8.79
N PHE A 211 37.05 3.21 9.23
CA PHE A 211 37.57 3.73 10.48
C PHE A 211 36.62 4.74 11.10
N ALA A 212 36.48 4.74 12.42
CA ALA A 212 35.74 5.77 13.12
C ALA A 212 36.42 7.14 12.91
N ILE A 213 35.67 8.16 12.48
CA ILE A 213 36.23 9.50 12.17
C ILE A 213 36.79 10.18 13.44
N ASN A 214 36.23 9.87 14.60
CA ASN A 214 36.73 10.31 15.90
C ASN A 214 37.96 9.50 16.38
N PHE A 215 38.40 8.51 15.59
CA PHE A 215 39.45 7.54 15.93
C PHE A 215 39.20 6.74 17.22
N ASN A 216 37.95 6.69 17.68
CA ASN A 216 37.50 5.81 18.76
C ASN A 216 36.64 4.69 18.18
N PRO A 217 37.09 3.43 18.19
CA PRO A 217 36.32 2.31 17.65
C PRO A 217 35.13 1.90 18.53
N ASP A 218 35.04 2.42 19.75
CA ASP A 218 33.98 2.15 20.73
C ASP A 218 32.82 3.17 20.66
#